data_AF-A0A1Z1M2I5-F1
#
_entry.id   AF-A0A1Z1M2I5-F1
#
_cell.length_a   1.000
_cell.length_b   1.000
_cell.length_c   1.000
_cell.angle_alpha   90.00
_cell.angle_beta   90.00
_cell.angle_gamma   90.00
#
_symmetry.space_group_name_H-M   'P 1'
#
loop_
_entity.id
_entity.type
_entity.pdbx_description
1 polymer ?
#
loop_
_entity_poly.entity_id
_entity_poly.type
_entity_poly.pdbx_seq_one_letter_code
_entity_poly.pdbx_strand_id
1 'polypeptide(L)' 'MSSFWQNLHKFPRFLISVLIGFFLTTFRSIFKQLKNKKSRIGLIIIAVIIIRTIYTIIRKMTGIE' A
#
# COMPACT_ATOMS: atom_id res chain seq x y z
N MET A 1 -29.56 14.27 -21.97
CA MET A 1 -29.52 13.45 -20.73
C MET A 1 -28.92 12.06 -20.97
N SER A 2 -29.31 11.32 -22.02
CA SER A 2 -28.76 9.97 -22.32
C SER A 2 -27.24 9.95 -22.52
N SER A 3 -26.68 10.96 -23.18
CA SER A 3 -25.24 11.11 -23.42
C SER A 3 -24.41 11.30 -22.14
N PHE A 4 -24.96 11.94 -21.10
CA PHE A 4 -24.31 12.12 -19.82
C PHE A 4 -24.13 10.78 -19.09
N TRP A 5 -25.21 10.01 -18.97
CA TRP A 5 -25.20 8.68 -18.35
C TRP A 5 -24.30 7.70 -19.12
N GLN A 6 -24.26 7.78 -20.45
CA GLN A 6 -23.35 6.98 -21.27
C GLN A 6 -21.88 7.36 -21.08
N ASN A 7 -21.54 8.57 -20.65
CA ASN A 7 -20.15 8.94 -20.38
C ASN A 7 -19.74 8.67 -18.92
N LEU A 8 -20.69 8.71 -17.99
CA LEU A 8 -20.43 8.51 -16.57
C LEU A 8 -19.85 7.12 -16.27
N HIS A 9 -20.27 6.06 -16.98
CA HIS A 9 -19.72 4.71 -16.78
C HIS A 9 -18.23 4.56 -17.20
N LYS A 10 -17.72 5.49 -18.02
CA LYS A 10 -16.30 5.50 -18.43
C LYS A 10 -15.40 6.11 -17.35
N PHE A 11 -15.97 6.95 -16.48
CA PHE A 11 -15.24 7.64 -15.43
C PHE A 11 -14.64 6.70 -14.37
N PRO A 12 -15.35 5.67 -13.86
CA PRO A 12 -14.75 4.67 -12.97
C PRO A 12 -13.52 4.00 -13.58
N ARG A 13 -13.58 3.63 -14.87
CA ARG A 13 -12.45 3.01 -15.56
C ARG A 13 -11.24 3.94 -15.62
N PHE A 14 -11.47 5.21 -15.96
CA PHE A 14 -10.43 6.24 -15.94
C PHE A 14 -9.83 6.41 -14.54
N LEU A 15 -10.67 6.56 -13.52
CA LEU A 15 -10.22 6.75 -12.14
C LEU A 15 -9.37 5.56 -11.66
N ILE A 16 -9.81 4.33 -11.93
CA ILE A 16 -9.07 3.11 -11.58
C ILE A 16 -7.72 3.08 -12.32
N SER A 17 -7.68 3.41 -13.60
CA SER A 17 -6.41 3.46 -14.37
C SER A 17 -5.44 4.52 -13.81
N VAL A 18 -5.94 5.70 -13.45
CA VAL A 18 -5.14 6.77 -12.84
C VAL A 18 -4.61 6.34 -11.47
N LEU A 19 -5.47 5.77 -10.62
CA LEU A 19 -5.07 5.28 -9.30
C LEU A 19 -4.01 4.18 -9.41
N ILE A 20 -4.21 3.19 -10.28
CA ILE A 20 -3.25 2.11 -10.52
C ILE A 20 -1.90 2.70 -10.98
N GLY A 21 -1.91 3.60 -11.96
CA GLY A 21 -0.69 4.26 -12.46
C GLY A 21 0.03 5.07 -11.38
N PHE A 22 -0.73 5.83 -10.57
CA PHE A 22 -0.22 6.61 -9.45
C PHE A 22 0.43 5.73 -8.38
N PHE A 23 -0.22 4.65 -7.96
CA PHE A 23 0.35 3.73 -6.97
C PHE A 23 1.59 3.01 -7.51
N LEU A 24 1.56 2.52 -8.75
CA LEU A 24 2.71 1.86 -9.39
C LEU A 24 3.93 2.78 -9.45
N THR A 25 3.74 4.04 -9.84
CA THR A 25 4.81 5.02 -9.95
C THR A 25 5.33 5.44 -8.57
N THR A 26 4.43 5.70 -7.62
CA THR A 26 4.80 6.06 -6.24
C THR A 26 5.56 4.93 -5.53
N PHE A 27 5.09 3.69 -5.68
CA PHE A 27 5.73 2.51 -5.08
C PHE A 27 6.97 2.02 -5.82
N ARG A 28 7.30 2.56 -7.00
CA ARG A 28 8.51 2.21 -7.74
C ARG A 28 9.79 2.39 -6.91
N SER A 29 9.84 3.42 -6.07
CA SER A 29 10.96 3.66 -5.16
C SER A 29 11.09 2.55 -4.10
N ILE A 30 9.96 2.09 -3.56
CA ILE A 30 9.89 0.99 -2.59
C ILE A 30 10.35 -0.32 -3.24
N PHE A 31 9.89 -0.62 -4.45
CA PHE A 31 10.34 -1.80 -5.20
C PHE A 31 11.83 -1.75 -5.54
N LYS A 32 12.38 -0.56 -5.81
CA LYS A 32 13.83 -0.36 -6.02
C LYS A 32 14.64 -0.67 -4.76
N GLN A 33 14.15 -0.27 -3.58
CA GLN A 33 14.77 -0.62 -2.30
C GLN A 33 14.72 -2.14 -2.04
N LEU A 34 13.66 -2.83 -2.44
CA LEU A 34 13.58 -4.29 -2.31
C LEU A 34 14.67 -5.04 -3.09
N LYS A 35 15.08 -4.51 -4.26
CA LYS A 35 16.04 -5.15 -5.16
C LYS A 35 17.49 -5.06 -4.69
N ASN A 36 17.83 -4.07 -3.85
CA ASN A 36 19.18 -3.91 -3.33
C ASN A 36 19.40 -4.75 -2.07
N LYS A 37 20.39 -5.65 -2.07
CA LYS A 37 20.67 -6.60 -0.99
C LYS A 37 20.88 -5.93 0.38
N LYS A 38 21.55 -4.77 0.43
CA LYS A 38 21.73 -4.00 1.68
C LYS A 38 20.43 -3.34 2.16
N SER A 39 19.64 -2.79 1.24
CA SER A 39 18.37 -2.15 1.55
C SER A 39 17.28 -3.15 1.96
N ARG A 40 17.36 -4.40 1.48
CA ARG A 40 16.44 -5.48 1.84
C ARG A 40 16.50 -5.82 3.33
N ILE A 41 17.70 -5.78 3.92
CA ILE A 41 17.88 -6.05 5.36
C ILE A 41 17.19 -4.95 6.19
N GLY A 42 17.37 -3.68 5.82
CA GLY A 42 16.68 -2.56 6.48
C GLY A 42 15.16 -2.68 6.43
N LEU A 43 14.61 -3.08 5.28
CA LEU A 43 13.18 -3.32 5.12
C LEU A 43 12.66 -4.47 6.00
N ILE A 44 13.42 -5.57 6.12
CA ILE A 44 13.06 -6.69 7.00
C ILE A 44 13.05 -6.25 8.47
N ILE A 45 14.05 -5.47 8.90
CA ILE A 45 14.10 -4.95 10.28
C ILE A 45 12.88 -4.07 10.57
N ILE A 46 12.54 -3.15 9.66
CA ILE A 46 11.36 -2.29 9.79
C ILE A 46 10.08 -3.13 9.88
N ALA A 47 9.94 -4.16 9.03
CA ALA A 47 8.78 -5.05 9.05
C ALA A 47 8.66 -5.81 10.38
N VAL A 48 9.77 -6.32 10.94
CA VAL A 48 9.80 -7.00 12.24
C VAL A 48 9.38 -6.05 13.36
N ILE A 49 9.87 -4.80 13.36
CA ILE A 49 9.50 -3.79 14.34
C ILE A 49 7.99 -3.52 14.27
N ILE A 50 7.44 -3.33 13.07
CA ILE A 50 6.00 -3.11 12.87
C ILE A 50 5.19 -4.27 13.43
N ILE A 51 5.55 -5.52 13.09
CA ILE A 51 4.87 -6.72 13.59
C ILE A 51 4.93 -6.78 15.12
N ARG A 52 6.09 -6.51 15.71
CA ARG A 52 6.26 -6.56 17.17
C ARG A 52 5.45 -5.47 17.87
N THR A 53 5.38 -4.27 17.29
CA THR A 53 4.55 -3.17 17.79
C THR A 53 3.07 -3.54 17.72
N ILE A 54 2.59 -4.05 16.58
CA ILE A 54 1.20 -4.50 16.44
C ILE A 54 0.88 -5.61 17.44
N TYR A 55 1.77 -6.60 17.57
CA TYR A 55 1.62 -7.67 18.55
C TYR A 55 1.50 -7.12 19.97
N THR A 56 2.33 -6.14 20.33
CA THR A 56 2.29 -5.52 21.66
C THR A 56 0.99 -4.75 21.89
N ILE A 57 0.52 -4.01 20.87
CA ILE A 57 -0.76 -3.29 20.93
C ILE A 57 -1.91 -4.28 21.14
N ILE A 58 -1.96 -5.35 20.34
CA ILE A 58 -3.00 -6.38 20.46
C ILE A 58 -2.95 -7.00 21.85
N ARG A 59 -1.75 -7.37 22.34
CA ARG A 59 -1.56 -7.98 23.66
C ARG A 59 -2.06 -7.07 24.79
N LYS A 60 -1.79 -5.76 24.69
CA LYS A 60 -2.33 -4.73 25.59
C LYS A 60 -3.85 -4.62 25.53
N MET A 61 -4.42 -4.66 24.33
CA MET A 61 -5.87 -4.60 24.14
C MET A 61 -6.59 -5.84 24.65
N THR A 62 -5.96 -7.01 24.56
CA THR A 62 -6.54 -8.28 25.02
C THR A 62 -6.26 -8.60 26.48
N GLY A 63 -5.54 -7.73 27.20
CA GLY A 63 -5.19 -7.96 28.61
C GLY A 63 -4.32 -9.20 28.83
N ILE A 64 -3.57 -9.64 27.81
CA ILE A 64 -2.62 -10.76 27.90
C ILE A 64 -1.26 -10.22 28.37
N GLU A 65 -1.27 -9.20 29.23
CA GLU A 65 -0.08 -8.66 29.90
C GLU A 65 0.02 -9.17 31.32
#